data_AF-A0A241W1D3-F1
#
_entry.id   AF-A0A241W1D3-F1
#
_cell.length_a   1.000
_cell.length_b   1.000
_cell.length_c   1.000
_cell.angle_alpha   90.00
_cell.angle_beta   90.00
_cell.angle_gamma   90.00
#
_symmetry.space_group_name_H-M   'P 1'
#
loop_
_entity.id
_entity.type
_entity.pdbx_description
1 polymer ?
#
loop_
_entity_poly.entity_id
_entity_poly.type
_entity_poly.pdbx_seq_one_letter_code
_entity_poly.pdbx_strand_id
1 'polypeptide(L)'
;MPSSQLQEQILIVNALEKFIFEKIRSSPFLSFHKSILMASNEEDFRKAIYTLIDEGHFKESEEDKIKRLCNKPVKVFFPDQDGNDQVAKLDFEYRLKHYHEVLQAIRKFRFSLKANALENIESEFNEIRTAYSSHVDCMNQKMLPPILRNFLEQGVSKSFKKYNFQRIRKQPFYNFLESYIQNYRGRKFSSLKEVYKDLDLKVTAIISQSIQDEINHLEDLLKIMVNKHKGCSIFNHRKAIIPLSVAEQISLLKQGKPISSTSFYSSQDLTDFQEQFESFNDWKENIENKINTLKSELVTFNNPDTPFERSKAYLNERPDLKEKLKEKCIVNKKS
;
A
#
# COMPACT_ATOMS: atom_id res chain seq x y z
N MET A 1 13.47 -36.44 3.28
CA MET A 1 13.95 -35.04 3.34
C MET A 1 12.87 -34.13 2.78
N PRO A 2 12.66 -32.92 3.32
CA PRO A 2 11.68 -31.98 2.76
C PRO A 2 12.04 -31.66 1.30
N SER A 3 11.05 -31.44 0.43
CA SER A 3 11.28 -30.96 -0.93
C SER A 3 12.00 -29.60 -0.91
N SER A 4 12.74 -29.26 -1.97
CA SER A 4 13.44 -27.96 -2.08
C SER A 4 12.48 -26.78 -1.89
N GLN A 5 11.26 -26.88 -2.42
CA GLN A 5 10.19 -25.89 -2.24
C GLN A 5 9.76 -25.73 -0.78
N LEU A 6 9.59 -26.83 -0.05
CA LEU A 6 9.21 -26.77 1.37
C LEU A 6 10.30 -26.11 2.22
N GLN A 7 11.58 -26.38 1.92
CA GLN A 7 12.69 -25.73 2.60
C GLN A 7 12.71 -24.21 2.35
N GLU A 8 12.48 -23.79 1.10
CA GLU A 8 12.37 -22.38 0.74
C GLU A 8 11.22 -21.67 1.47
N GLN A 9 10.04 -22.29 1.52
CA GLN A 9 8.87 -21.76 2.24
C GLN A 9 9.17 -21.58 3.74
N ILE A 10 9.81 -22.57 4.38
CA ILE A 10 10.23 -22.48 5.78
C ILE A 10 11.21 -21.32 6.00
N LEU A 11 12.18 -21.15 5.11
CA LEU A 11 13.16 -20.06 5.19
C LEU A 11 12.49 -18.68 5.09
N ILE A 12 11.56 -18.50 4.13
CA ILE A 12 10.81 -17.26 3.94
C ILE A 12 9.95 -16.95 5.17
N VAL A 13 9.20 -17.94 5.69
CA VAL A 13 8.35 -17.74 6.87
C VAL A 13 9.18 -17.41 8.12
N ASN A 14 10.35 -18.06 8.29
CA ASN A 14 11.26 -17.72 9.38
C ASN A 14 11.80 -16.28 9.26
N ALA A 15 12.19 -15.85 8.05
CA ALA A 15 12.65 -14.49 7.82
C ALA A 15 11.55 -13.45 8.10
N LEU A 16 10.31 -13.75 7.69
CA LEU A 16 9.15 -12.89 7.94
C LEU A 16 8.82 -12.79 9.43
N GLU A 17 8.72 -13.92 10.13
CA GLU A 17 8.43 -13.96 11.57
C GLU A 17 9.48 -13.17 12.36
N LYS A 18 10.77 -13.37 12.04
CA LYS A 18 11.87 -12.63 12.66
C LYS A 18 11.77 -11.12 12.41
N PHE A 19 11.51 -10.71 11.17
CA PHE A 19 11.32 -9.29 10.83
C PHE A 19 10.17 -8.66 11.63
N ILE A 20 9.03 -9.35 11.72
CA ILE A 20 7.87 -8.89 12.51
C ILE A 20 8.23 -8.76 14.00
N PHE A 21 8.95 -9.73 14.54
CA PHE A 21 9.38 -9.75 15.93
C PHE A 21 10.31 -8.57 16.26
N GLU A 22 11.23 -8.21 15.37
CA GLU A 22 12.08 -7.02 15.50
C GLU A 22 11.27 -5.73 15.49
N LYS A 23 10.22 -5.64 14.65
CA LYS A 23 9.29 -4.50 14.63
C LYS A 23 8.47 -4.40 15.92
N ILE A 24 8.02 -5.51 16.48
CA ILE A 24 7.29 -5.54 17.76
C ILE A 24 8.22 -5.09 18.90
N ARG A 25 9.46 -5.61 18.92
CA ARG A 25 10.46 -5.26 19.95
C ARG A 25 10.84 -3.79 19.94
N SER A 26 10.85 -3.17 18.77
CA SER A 26 11.14 -1.73 18.59
C SER A 26 9.91 -0.83 18.77
N SER A 27 8.73 -1.38 19.00
CA SER A 27 7.49 -0.61 19.17
C SER A 27 7.28 -0.15 20.62
N PRO A 28 7.11 1.16 20.88
CA PRO A 28 6.96 1.71 22.24
C PRO A 28 5.79 1.17 23.07
N PHE A 29 4.78 0.56 22.46
CA PHE A 29 3.60 0.07 23.19
C PHE A 29 3.75 -1.37 23.71
N LEU A 30 4.50 -2.22 22.99
CA LEU A 30 4.67 -3.63 23.34
C LEU A 30 6.08 -3.95 23.83
N SER A 31 7.07 -3.12 23.50
CA SER A 31 8.46 -3.30 23.93
C SER A 31 8.62 -3.28 25.46
N PHE A 32 7.73 -2.61 26.18
CA PHE A 32 7.74 -2.55 27.64
C PHE A 32 6.88 -3.63 28.32
N HIS A 33 6.22 -4.51 27.56
CA HIS A 33 5.46 -5.60 28.17
C HIS A 33 6.41 -6.53 28.91
N LYS A 34 6.11 -6.86 30.18
CA LYS A 34 7.01 -7.63 31.05
C LYS A 34 7.47 -8.94 30.39
N SER A 35 6.56 -9.67 29.76
CA SER A 35 6.85 -10.92 29.06
C SER A 35 7.84 -10.76 27.89
N ILE A 36 7.82 -9.61 27.19
CA ILE A 36 8.73 -9.29 26.10
C ILE A 36 10.10 -8.87 26.64
N LEU A 37 10.14 -8.06 27.70
CA LEU A 37 11.38 -7.61 28.35
C LEU A 37 12.16 -8.76 28.99
N MET A 38 11.45 -9.74 29.56
CA MET A 38 12.04 -10.88 30.27
C MET A 38 12.48 -12.01 29.32
N ALA A 39 12.18 -11.90 28.02
CA ALA A 39 12.58 -12.91 27.04
C ALA A 39 14.10 -12.91 26.87
N SER A 40 14.74 -14.02 27.28
CA SER A 40 16.19 -14.15 27.34
C SER A 40 16.82 -14.69 26.04
N ASN A 41 16.00 -15.27 25.16
CA ASN A 41 16.39 -15.80 23.85
C ASN A 41 15.22 -15.70 22.85
N GLU A 42 15.46 -16.07 21.59
CA GLU A 42 14.46 -15.97 20.52
C GLU A 42 13.23 -16.87 20.74
N GLU A 43 13.40 -18.04 21.34
CA GLU A 43 12.30 -18.98 21.59
C GLU A 43 11.40 -18.49 22.72
N ASP A 44 11.98 -17.95 23.79
CA ASP A 44 11.23 -17.30 24.87
C ASP A 44 10.48 -16.07 24.37
N PHE A 45 11.11 -15.30 23.47
CA PHE A 45 10.48 -14.13 22.86
C PHE A 45 9.31 -14.53 21.95
N ARG A 46 9.49 -15.57 21.13
CA ARG A 46 8.43 -16.17 20.31
C ARG A 46 7.25 -16.59 21.17
N LYS A 47 7.50 -17.35 22.25
CA LYS A 47 6.45 -17.78 23.19
C LYS A 47 5.73 -16.60 23.84
N ALA A 48 6.47 -15.57 24.26
CA ALA A 48 5.89 -14.36 24.83
C ALA A 48 4.95 -13.66 23.84
N ILE A 49 5.36 -13.50 22.58
CA ILE A 49 4.51 -12.89 21.55
C ILE A 49 3.25 -13.72 21.31
N TYR A 50 3.35 -15.04 21.16
CA TYR A 50 2.17 -15.88 20.94
C TYR A 50 1.23 -15.93 22.15
N THR A 51 1.75 -15.84 23.37
CA THR A 51 0.92 -15.72 24.59
C THR A 51 0.13 -14.41 24.58
N LEU A 52 0.78 -13.30 24.23
CA LEU A 52 0.13 -12.00 24.10
C LEU A 52 -0.93 -11.96 22.98
N ILE A 53 -0.74 -12.75 21.92
CA ILE A 53 -1.76 -12.95 20.89
C ILE A 53 -3.00 -13.64 21.47
N ASP A 54 -2.79 -14.70 22.25
CA ASP A 54 -3.86 -15.50 22.86
C ASP A 54 -4.63 -14.70 23.92
N GLU A 55 -3.94 -13.83 24.65
CA GLU A 55 -4.51 -12.86 25.59
C GLU A 55 -5.22 -11.68 24.88
N GLY A 56 -5.17 -11.62 23.55
CA GLY A 56 -5.87 -10.60 22.77
C GLY A 56 -5.17 -9.24 22.70
N HIS A 57 -3.93 -9.10 23.17
CA HIS A 57 -3.18 -7.84 23.12
C HIS A 57 -2.91 -7.34 21.69
N PHE A 58 -2.92 -8.27 20.71
CA PHE A 58 -2.80 -7.95 19.29
C PHE A 58 -4.15 -7.80 18.59
N LYS A 59 -5.28 -8.11 19.23
CA LYS A 59 -6.60 -8.03 18.61
C LYS A 59 -7.24 -6.67 18.87
N GLU A 60 -7.89 -6.11 17.86
CA GLU A 60 -8.66 -4.88 18.00
C GLU A 60 -10.14 -5.17 18.20
N SER A 61 -10.80 -4.38 19.06
CA SER A 61 -12.26 -4.36 19.11
C SER A 61 -12.81 -3.70 17.84
N GLU A 62 -13.98 -4.10 17.38
CA GLU A 62 -14.58 -3.46 16.20
C GLU A 62 -14.89 -1.98 16.48
N GLU A 63 -15.20 -1.60 17.71
CA GLU A 63 -15.43 -0.21 18.10
C GLU A 63 -14.16 0.65 18.01
N ASP A 64 -13.02 0.15 18.51
CA ASP A 64 -11.75 0.87 18.41
C ASP A 64 -11.28 0.91 16.96
N LYS A 65 -11.49 -0.17 16.20
CA LYS A 65 -11.23 -0.24 14.77
C LYS A 65 -12.04 0.81 14.02
N ILE A 66 -13.36 0.92 14.24
CA ILE A 66 -14.22 1.94 13.61
C ILE A 66 -13.74 3.35 13.95
N LYS A 67 -13.49 3.65 15.24
CA LYS A 67 -12.96 4.96 15.68
C LYS A 67 -11.62 5.29 15.01
N ARG A 68 -10.76 4.29 14.85
CA ARG A 68 -9.43 4.44 14.25
C ARG A 68 -9.51 4.60 12.73
N LEU A 69 -10.33 3.82 12.04
CA LEU A 69 -10.57 3.89 10.59
C LEU A 69 -11.12 5.27 10.17
N CYS A 70 -11.94 5.90 11.01
CA CYS A 70 -12.57 7.19 10.72
C CYS A 70 -11.63 8.42 10.81
N ASN A 71 -10.39 8.29 11.31
CA ASN A 71 -9.76 9.44 11.98
C ASN A 71 -8.52 10.10 11.37
N LYS A 72 -8.01 9.72 10.18
CA LYS A 72 -7.07 10.52 9.33
C LYS A 72 -6.55 9.71 8.13
N PRO A 73 -6.31 10.35 6.97
CA PRO A 73 -5.63 9.70 5.85
C PRO A 73 -4.16 9.34 6.19
N VAL A 74 -3.55 8.44 5.43
CA VAL A 74 -2.11 8.14 5.45
C VAL A 74 -1.40 8.68 4.23
N LYS A 75 -0.13 9.02 4.45
CA LYS A 75 0.84 9.19 3.38
C LYS A 75 1.23 7.82 2.84
N VAL A 76 0.91 7.56 1.58
CA VAL A 76 1.36 6.36 0.86
C VAL A 76 2.38 6.77 -0.18
N PHE A 77 3.38 5.92 -0.37
CA PHE A 77 4.32 6.06 -1.48
C PHE A 77 3.73 5.35 -2.68
N PHE A 78 3.51 6.09 -3.76
CA PHE A 78 3.15 5.53 -5.05
C PHE A 78 4.37 5.61 -5.97
N PRO A 79 4.75 4.51 -6.67
CA PRO A 79 5.88 4.52 -7.59
C PRO A 79 5.77 5.56 -8.71
N ASP A 80 4.54 5.98 -9.03
CA ASP A 80 4.19 6.96 -10.05
C ASP A 80 4.09 8.41 -9.52
N GLN A 81 4.56 8.67 -8.30
CA GLN A 81 4.55 9.99 -7.69
C GLN A 81 5.81 10.24 -6.86
N ASP A 82 6.15 11.52 -6.65
CA ASP A 82 7.27 11.96 -5.80
C ASP A 82 7.05 11.70 -4.29
N GLY A 83 6.12 10.82 -3.95
CA GLY A 83 5.77 10.39 -2.61
C GLY A 83 4.95 11.43 -1.84
N ASN A 84 4.00 10.95 -1.03
CA ASN A 84 3.15 11.68 -0.07
C ASN A 84 1.72 11.99 -0.50
N ASP A 85 1.07 11.12 -1.27
CA ASP A 85 -0.39 11.21 -1.41
C ASP A 85 -1.08 10.81 -0.10
N GLN A 86 -2.09 11.59 0.27
CA GLN A 86 -2.94 11.32 1.42
C GLN A 86 -4.20 10.59 1.01
N VAL A 87 -4.25 9.29 1.30
CA VAL A 87 -5.41 8.43 1.03
C VAL A 87 -6.05 7.99 2.33
N ALA A 88 -7.37 7.76 2.33
CA ALA A 88 -7.99 7.03 3.44
C ALA A 88 -7.21 5.71 3.61
N LYS A 89 -6.87 5.34 4.84
CA LYS A 89 -6.08 4.13 5.02
C LYS A 89 -6.95 2.90 4.81
N LEU A 90 -6.32 1.83 4.35
CA LEU A 90 -6.97 0.53 4.25
C LEU A 90 -7.00 -0.15 5.62
N ASP A 91 -7.93 -1.10 5.79
CA ASP A 91 -8.12 -1.80 7.06
C ASP A 91 -6.82 -2.29 7.69
N PHE A 92 -5.90 -2.76 6.86
CA PHE A 92 -4.61 -3.37 7.19
C PHE A 92 -3.46 -2.39 7.53
N GLU A 93 -3.64 -1.07 7.44
CA GLU A 93 -2.55 -0.07 7.61
C GLU A 93 -2.43 0.56 9.00
N TYR A 94 -3.40 0.36 9.88
CA TYR A 94 -3.53 1.17 11.09
C TYR A 94 -2.91 0.50 12.34
N ARG A 95 -1.57 0.49 12.44
CA ARG A 95 -0.64 -0.03 13.49
C ARG A 95 -1.09 -0.86 14.73
N LEU A 96 -0.17 -1.78 15.03
CA LEU A 96 0.09 -2.67 16.18
C LEU A 96 -0.83 -3.88 16.38
N LYS A 97 -2.09 -3.76 16.02
CA LYS A 97 -3.04 -4.88 16.08
C LYS A 97 -3.12 -5.70 14.77
N HIS A 98 -2.30 -5.36 13.77
CA HIS A 98 -2.25 -5.97 12.42
C HIS A 98 -1.32 -7.17 12.29
N TYR A 99 -0.40 -7.37 13.23
CA TYR A 99 0.39 -8.60 13.25
C TYR A 99 -0.45 -9.80 13.71
N HIS A 100 -1.65 -9.59 14.27
CA HIS A 100 -2.51 -10.67 14.72
C HIS A 100 -2.83 -11.68 13.60
N GLU A 101 -3.33 -11.19 12.47
CA GLU A 101 -3.73 -12.04 11.34
C GLU A 101 -2.52 -12.76 10.73
N VAL A 102 -1.41 -12.05 10.57
CA VAL A 102 -0.17 -12.60 9.99
C VAL A 102 0.46 -13.63 10.94
N LEU A 103 0.52 -13.34 12.24
CA LEU A 103 1.09 -14.25 13.23
C LEU A 103 0.18 -15.45 13.47
N GLN A 104 -1.15 -15.32 13.36
CA GLN A 104 -2.06 -16.46 13.33
C GLN A 104 -1.82 -17.34 12.11
N ALA A 105 -1.68 -16.75 10.92
CA ALA A 105 -1.36 -17.49 9.70
C ALA A 105 -0.02 -18.22 9.81
N ILE A 106 1.02 -17.56 10.37
CA ILE A 106 2.32 -18.19 10.64
C ILE A 106 2.19 -19.33 11.66
N ARG A 107 1.42 -19.14 12.74
CA ARG A 107 1.20 -20.18 13.76
C ARG A 107 0.50 -21.40 13.16
N LYS A 108 -0.51 -21.19 12.31
CA LYS A 108 -1.23 -22.24 11.59
C LYS A 108 -0.29 -23.03 10.68
N PHE A 109 0.52 -22.33 9.88
CA PHE A 109 1.58 -22.93 9.06
C PHE A 109 2.56 -23.78 9.88
N ARG A 110 3.04 -23.25 11.02
CA ARG A 110 3.93 -24.00 11.93
C ARG A 110 3.26 -25.23 12.54
N PHE A 111 1.96 -25.15 12.83
CA PHE A 111 1.20 -26.29 13.34
C PHE A 111 1.09 -27.40 12.30
N SER A 112 0.70 -27.06 11.07
CA SER A 112 0.63 -28.01 9.95
C SER A 112 2.00 -28.63 9.64
N LEU A 113 3.08 -27.85 9.68
CA LEU A 113 4.45 -28.37 9.56
C LEU A 113 4.78 -29.40 10.66
N LYS A 114 4.47 -29.11 11.92
CA LYS A 114 4.72 -30.04 13.05
C LYS A 114 3.87 -31.30 12.96
N ALA A 115 2.64 -31.18 12.48
CA ALA A 115 1.72 -32.29 12.28
C ALA A 115 2.03 -33.11 11.01
N ASN A 116 3.00 -32.68 10.20
CA ASN A 116 3.32 -33.26 8.89
C ASN A 116 2.13 -33.27 7.91
N ALA A 117 1.24 -32.29 8.03
CA ALA A 117 0.09 -32.08 7.15
C ALA A 117 0.51 -31.27 5.90
N LEU A 118 1.32 -31.90 5.05
CA LEU A 118 1.99 -31.25 3.91
C LEU A 118 1.00 -30.68 2.87
N GLU A 119 -0.20 -31.24 2.80
CA GLU A 119 -1.29 -30.80 1.92
C GLU A 119 -1.76 -29.36 2.19
N ASN A 120 -1.57 -28.85 3.42
CA ASN A 120 -2.04 -27.52 3.82
C ASN A 120 -0.98 -26.42 3.60
N ILE A 121 0.30 -26.81 3.49
CA ILE A 121 1.45 -25.90 3.53
C ILE A 121 1.37 -24.81 2.44
N GLU A 122 1.08 -25.19 1.19
CA GLU A 122 1.04 -24.24 0.09
C GLU A 122 -0.09 -23.21 0.29
N SER A 123 -1.28 -23.66 0.70
CA SER A 123 -2.41 -22.75 0.96
C SER A 123 -2.11 -21.80 2.12
N GLU A 124 -1.53 -22.30 3.21
CA GLU A 124 -1.21 -21.51 4.39
C GLU A 124 -0.05 -20.54 4.12
N PHE A 125 0.93 -20.93 3.31
CA PHE A 125 1.99 -20.05 2.83
C PHE A 125 1.43 -18.88 2.00
N ASN A 126 0.44 -19.16 1.13
CA ASN A 126 -0.28 -18.14 0.37
C ASN A 126 -1.15 -17.23 1.25
N GLU A 127 -1.73 -17.77 2.32
CA GLU A 127 -2.48 -17.02 3.33
C GLU A 127 -1.56 -16.02 4.06
N ILE A 128 -0.37 -16.47 4.50
CA ILE A 128 0.65 -15.60 5.11
C ILE A 128 1.04 -14.46 4.17
N ARG A 129 1.32 -14.79 2.90
CA ARG A 129 1.67 -13.79 1.87
C ARG A 129 0.58 -12.74 1.75
N THR A 130 -0.66 -13.18 1.61
CA THR A 130 -1.81 -12.29 1.41
C THR A 130 -2.03 -11.39 2.62
N ALA A 131 -1.97 -11.95 3.83
CA ALA A 131 -2.11 -11.18 5.06
C ALA A 131 -1.02 -10.11 5.16
N TYR A 132 0.25 -10.47 4.92
CA TYR A 132 1.37 -9.56 5.14
C TYR A 132 1.61 -8.57 4.00
N SER A 133 1.37 -8.93 2.74
CA SER A 133 1.56 -8.04 1.58
C SER A 133 0.71 -6.77 1.61
N SER A 134 -0.32 -6.77 2.44
CA SER A 134 -1.13 -5.59 2.69
C SER A 134 -0.53 -4.69 3.78
N HIS A 135 0.25 -5.24 4.71
CA HIS A 135 0.78 -4.50 5.85
C HIS A 135 1.56 -3.23 5.45
N VAL A 136 1.48 -2.17 6.28
CA VAL A 136 2.16 -0.89 6.04
C VAL A 136 3.68 -1.02 5.86
N ASP A 137 4.29 -2.03 6.48
CA ASP A 137 5.72 -2.35 6.30
C ASP A 137 6.07 -2.64 4.83
N CYS A 138 5.10 -3.12 4.05
CA CYS A 138 5.27 -3.46 2.65
C CYS A 138 5.09 -2.27 1.68
N MET A 139 4.65 -1.10 2.18
CA MET A 139 4.50 0.11 1.37
C MET A 139 5.83 0.74 0.98
N ASN A 140 6.89 0.47 1.76
CA ASN A 140 8.25 0.85 1.41
C ASN A 140 9.10 -0.41 1.25
N GLN A 141 9.06 -1.01 0.04
CA GLN A 141 9.78 -2.24 -0.25
C GLN A 141 11.30 -2.15 0.01
N LYS A 142 11.88 -0.95 -0.03
CA LYS A 142 13.31 -0.74 0.29
C LYS A 142 13.64 -1.10 1.75
N MET A 143 12.66 -1.02 2.65
CA MET A 143 12.80 -1.37 4.07
C MET A 143 12.61 -2.87 4.34
N LEU A 144 12.19 -3.65 3.34
CA LEU A 144 12.05 -5.09 3.45
C LEU A 144 13.39 -5.78 3.12
N PRO A 145 13.74 -6.86 3.86
CA PRO A 145 14.81 -7.78 3.48
C PRO A 145 14.62 -8.32 2.05
N PRO A 146 15.68 -8.53 1.25
CA PRO A 146 15.58 -9.00 -0.13
C PRO A 146 14.75 -10.28 -0.30
N ILE A 147 14.92 -11.27 0.58
CA ILE A 147 14.16 -12.53 0.55
C ILE A 147 12.64 -12.32 0.70
N LEU A 148 12.22 -11.27 1.41
CA LEU A 148 10.80 -10.93 1.58
C LEU A 148 10.25 -10.11 0.41
N ARG A 149 11.09 -9.32 -0.29
CA ARG A 149 10.64 -8.52 -1.44
C ARG A 149 10.06 -9.42 -2.53
N ASN A 150 10.79 -10.45 -2.94
CA ASN A 150 10.36 -11.39 -3.98
C ASN A 150 9.11 -12.16 -3.57
N PHE A 151 9.06 -12.62 -2.32
CA PHE A 151 7.90 -13.32 -1.78
C PHE A 151 6.63 -12.45 -1.81
N LEU A 152 6.76 -11.16 -1.51
CA LEU A 152 5.63 -10.26 -1.32
C LEU A 152 5.22 -9.49 -2.57
N GLU A 153 6.07 -9.44 -3.60
CA GLU A 153 5.91 -8.61 -4.80
C GLU A 153 4.50 -8.68 -5.41
N GLN A 154 4.00 -9.89 -5.67
CA GLN A 154 2.66 -10.10 -6.25
C GLN A 154 1.54 -9.60 -5.33
N GLY A 155 1.67 -9.82 -4.01
CA GLY A 155 0.66 -9.36 -3.06
C GLY A 155 0.72 -7.84 -2.88
N VAL A 156 1.90 -7.25 -2.89
CA VAL A 156 2.10 -5.80 -2.79
C VAL A 156 1.55 -5.10 -4.03
N SER A 157 1.73 -5.67 -5.22
CA SER A 157 1.09 -5.18 -6.45
C SER A 157 -0.45 -5.17 -6.33
N LYS A 158 -1.05 -6.22 -5.73
CA LYS A 158 -2.50 -6.24 -5.46
C LYS A 158 -2.92 -5.16 -4.44
N SER A 159 -2.14 -4.96 -3.38
CA SER A 159 -2.37 -3.89 -2.40
C SER A 159 -2.32 -2.51 -3.06
N PHE A 160 -1.33 -2.24 -3.91
CA PHE A 160 -1.24 -1.01 -4.70
C PHE A 160 -2.45 -0.78 -5.61
N LYS A 161 -2.94 -1.83 -6.29
CA LYS A 161 -4.20 -1.73 -7.05
C LYS A 161 -5.37 -1.32 -6.16
N LYS A 162 -5.45 -1.85 -4.93
CA LYS A 162 -6.48 -1.48 -3.94
C LYS A 162 -6.34 -0.03 -3.48
N TYR A 163 -5.12 0.47 -3.27
CA TYR A 163 -4.89 1.90 -3.00
C TYR A 163 -5.31 2.79 -4.13
N ASN A 164 -4.90 2.47 -5.36
CA ASN A 164 -5.29 3.24 -6.53
C ASN A 164 -6.82 3.27 -6.65
N PHE A 165 -7.50 2.14 -6.40
CA PHE A 165 -8.95 2.12 -6.33
C PHE A 165 -9.51 3.07 -5.25
N GLN A 166 -8.94 3.06 -4.05
CA GLN A 166 -9.39 3.94 -2.96
C GLN A 166 -9.13 5.43 -3.27
N ARG A 167 -7.93 5.75 -3.78
CA ARG A 167 -7.51 7.11 -4.16
C ARG A 167 -8.37 7.68 -5.28
N ILE A 168 -8.55 6.93 -6.36
CA ILE A 168 -9.15 7.44 -7.61
C ILE A 168 -10.69 7.38 -7.56
N ARG A 169 -11.28 6.57 -6.67
CA ARG A 169 -12.74 6.36 -6.63
C ARG A 169 -13.37 6.70 -5.29
N LYS A 170 -12.97 5.99 -4.24
CA LYS A 170 -13.64 6.09 -2.93
C LYS A 170 -13.39 7.44 -2.27
N GLN A 171 -12.16 7.93 -2.29
CA GLN A 171 -11.81 9.20 -1.66
C GLN A 171 -12.52 10.40 -2.34
N PRO A 172 -12.54 10.53 -3.68
CA PRO A 172 -13.35 11.54 -4.36
C PRO A 172 -14.83 11.46 -3.99
N PHE A 173 -15.40 10.26 -3.92
CA PHE A 173 -16.79 10.07 -3.46
C PHE A 173 -16.99 10.56 -2.03
N TYR A 174 -16.12 10.18 -1.08
CA TYR A 174 -16.24 10.60 0.31
C TYR A 174 -16.06 12.12 0.48
N ASN A 175 -15.09 12.72 -0.20
CA ASN A 175 -14.88 14.18 -0.20
C ASN A 175 -16.12 14.92 -0.76
N PHE A 176 -16.66 14.43 -1.88
CA PHE A 176 -17.90 14.93 -2.43
C PHE A 176 -19.04 14.81 -1.43
N LEU A 177 -19.19 13.65 -0.80
CA LEU A 177 -20.29 13.38 0.13
C LEU A 177 -20.21 14.27 1.38
N GLU A 178 -19.03 14.47 1.93
CA GLU A 178 -18.83 15.37 3.06
C GLU A 178 -19.23 16.82 2.70
N SER A 179 -18.79 17.31 1.55
CA SER A 179 -19.18 18.63 1.03
C SER A 179 -20.69 18.71 0.74
N TYR A 180 -21.25 17.67 0.13
CA TYR A 180 -22.67 17.55 -0.16
C TYR A 180 -23.50 17.62 1.11
N ILE A 181 -23.15 16.83 2.13
CA ILE A 181 -23.81 16.83 3.43
C ILE A 181 -23.68 18.23 4.06
N GLN A 182 -22.47 18.81 4.12
CA GLN A 182 -22.26 20.13 4.74
C GLN A 182 -23.12 21.22 4.09
N ASN A 183 -23.21 21.21 2.76
CA ASN A 183 -23.87 22.25 1.98
C ASN A 183 -25.31 21.90 1.56
N TYR A 184 -25.87 20.79 2.02
CA TYR A 184 -27.20 20.35 1.60
C TYR A 184 -28.28 21.36 2.00
N ARG A 185 -28.94 21.95 0.98
CA ARG A 185 -30.10 22.86 1.12
C ARG A 185 -31.34 22.35 0.35
N GLY A 186 -31.28 21.11 -0.15
CA GLY A 186 -32.34 20.52 -0.95
C GLY A 186 -33.57 20.10 -0.14
N ARG A 187 -34.63 19.71 -0.83
CA ARG A 187 -35.79 19.07 -0.19
C ARG A 187 -35.40 17.70 0.32
N LYS A 188 -35.68 17.44 1.59
CA LYS A 188 -35.44 16.15 2.22
C LYS A 188 -36.14 15.02 1.46
N PHE A 189 -35.44 13.90 1.31
CA PHE A 189 -35.90 12.69 0.66
C PHE A 189 -36.80 11.85 1.58
N SER A 190 -37.64 11.01 0.98
CA SER A 190 -38.56 10.13 1.72
C SER A 190 -37.87 8.87 2.24
N SER A 191 -36.78 8.46 1.60
CA SER A 191 -36.04 7.25 1.96
C SER A 191 -34.57 7.32 1.55
N LEU A 192 -33.75 6.47 2.17
CA LEU A 192 -32.33 6.36 1.84
C LEU A 192 -32.09 5.87 0.41
N LYS A 193 -33.04 5.12 -0.16
CA LYS A 193 -32.98 4.64 -1.56
C LYS A 193 -33.03 5.81 -2.56
N GLU A 194 -33.81 6.85 -2.27
CA GLU A 194 -33.85 8.05 -3.11
C GLU A 194 -32.56 8.86 -3.00
N VAL A 195 -31.99 8.94 -1.79
CA VAL A 195 -30.69 9.58 -1.59
C VAL A 195 -29.61 8.88 -2.41
N TYR A 196 -29.57 7.54 -2.41
CA TYR A 196 -28.61 6.80 -3.23
C TYR A 196 -28.74 7.11 -4.72
N LYS A 197 -29.97 7.19 -5.25
CA LYS A 197 -30.19 7.56 -6.65
C LYS A 197 -29.67 8.98 -6.97
N ASP A 198 -29.94 9.96 -6.11
CA ASP A 198 -29.44 11.34 -6.31
C ASP A 198 -27.89 11.39 -6.23
N LEU A 199 -27.29 10.64 -5.31
CA LEU A 199 -25.84 10.54 -5.20
C LEU A 199 -25.20 9.86 -6.41
N ASP A 200 -25.77 8.76 -6.90
CA ASP A 200 -25.23 8.03 -8.06
C ASP A 200 -25.24 8.91 -9.34
N LEU A 201 -26.27 9.75 -9.51
CA LEU A 201 -26.30 10.75 -10.60
C LEU A 201 -25.16 11.78 -10.49
N LYS A 202 -24.86 12.26 -9.29
CA LYS A 202 -23.89 13.34 -9.07
C LYS A 202 -22.45 12.84 -8.99
N VAL A 203 -22.23 11.67 -8.39
CA VAL A 203 -20.89 11.14 -8.21
C VAL A 203 -20.28 10.63 -9.51
N THR A 204 -21.11 10.31 -10.50
CA THR A 204 -20.61 9.83 -11.79
C THR A 204 -19.62 10.82 -12.40
N ALA A 205 -19.99 12.10 -12.46
CA ALA A 205 -19.10 13.14 -12.94
C ALA A 205 -17.82 13.29 -12.09
N ILE A 206 -17.94 13.20 -10.76
CA ILE A 206 -16.81 13.35 -9.83
C ILE A 206 -15.78 12.23 -10.00
N ILE A 207 -16.22 10.97 -10.05
CA ILE A 207 -15.30 9.85 -10.20
C ILE A 207 -14.74 9.80 -11.62
N SER A 208 -15.55 10.08 -12.65
CA SER A 208 -15.05 10.16 -14.03
C SER A 208 -13.96 11.24 -14.17
N GLN A 209 -14.14 12.41 -13.55
CA GLN A 209 -13.12 13.44 -13.52
C GLN A 209 -11.86 12.96 -12.77
N SER A 210 -12.01 12.32 -11.60
CA SER A 210 -10.85 11.80 -10.86
C SER A 210 -10.08 10.73 -11.63
N ILE A 211 -10.76 9.87 -12.40
CA ILE A 211 -10.10 8.88 -13.27
C ILE A 211 -9.36 9.60 -14.41
N GLN A 212 -9.97 10.63 -15.01
CA GLN A 212 -9.34 11.41 -16.07
C GLN A 212 -8.10 12.17 -15.57
N ASP A 213 -8.17 12.76 -14.38
CA ASP A 213 -7.03 13.46 -13.77
C ASP A 213 -5.86 12.51 -13.51
N GLU A 214 -6.14 11.28 -13.05
CA GLU A 214 -5.12 10.23 -12.89
C GLU A 214 -4.51 9.82 -14.23
N ILE A 215 -5.32 9.65 -15.29
CA ILE A 215 -4.82 9.33 -16.64
C ILE A 215 -3.86 10.43 -17.10
N ASN A 216 -4.24 11.70 -16.98
CA ASN A 216 -3.41 12.83 -17.38
C ASN A 216 -2.08 12.85 -16.61
N HIS A 217 -2.12 12.63 -15.30
CA HIS A 217 -0.92 12.54 -14.46
C HIS A 217 0.03 11.43 -14.91
N LEU A 218 -0.50 10.23 -15.18
CA LEU A 218 0.31 9.09 -15.64
C LEU A 218 0.91 9.32 -17.03
N GLU A 219 0.17 9.97 -17.94
CA GLU A 219 0.67 10.35 -19.25
C GLU A 219 1.82 11.37 -19.16
N ASP A 220 1.69 12.37 -18.29
CA ASP A 220 2.75 13.35 -18.03
C ASP A 220 3.98 12.69 -17.39
N LEU A 221 3.79 11.81 -16.42
CA LEU A 221 4.88 11.04 -15.80
C LEU A 221 5.61 10.20 -16.85
N LEU A 222 4.87 9.44 -17.68
CA LEU A 222 5.43 8.61 -18.72
C LEU A 222 6.29 9.44 -19.69
N LYS A 223 5.80 10.63 -20.07
CA LYS A 223 6.54 11.58 -20.91
C LYS A 223 7.83 12.05 -20.25
N ILE A 224 7.79 12.41 -18.96
CA ILE A 224 8.98 12.81 -18.19
C ILE A 224 9.99 11.65 -18.13
N MET A 225 9.53 10.45 -17.82
CA MET A 225 10.36 9.26 -17.66
C MET A 225 11.05 8.89 -18.98
N VAL A 226 10.31 8.89 -20.10
CA VAL A 226 10.85 8.63 -21.44
C VAL A 226 11.89 9.69 -21.83
N ASN A 227 11.64 10.96 -21.53
CA ASN A 227 12.59 12.05 -21.82
C ASN A 227 13.88 11.91 -21.00
N LYS A 228 13.77 11.57 -19.70
CA LYS A 228 14.93 11.29 -18.84
C LYS A 228 15.73 10.09 -19.36
N HIS A 229 15.08 8.98 -19.68
CA HIS A 229 15.74 7.78 -20.20
C HIS A 229 16.45 8.03 -21.55
N LYS A 230 15.81 8.78 -22.47
CA LYS A 230 16.46 9.22 -23.71
C LYS A 230 17.68 10.10 -23.42
N GLY A 231 17.55 11.03 -22.48
CA GLY A 231 18.66 11.85 -21.99
C GLY A 231 19.83 11.00 -21.50
N CYS A 232 19.56 9.98 -20.68
CA CYS A 232 20.55 9.02 -20.19
C CYS A 232 21.14 8.12 -21.28
N SER A 233 20.36 7.73 -22.30
CA SER A 233 20.81 6.89 -23.42
C SER A 233 21.81 7.60 -24.35
N ILE A 234 21.79 8.94 -24.39
CA ILE A 234 22.78 9.75 -25.12
C ILE A 234 24.14 9.75 -24.41
N PHE A 235 24.19 9.35 -23.13
CA PHE A 235 25.44 9.17 -22.38
C PHE A 235 26.03 7.78 -22.62
N ASN A 236 27.26 7.73 -23.14
CA ASN A 236 28.00 6.49 -23.29
C ASN A 236 28.63 6.08 -21.94
N HIS A 237 28.09 5.04 -21.31
CA HIS A 237 28.57 4.46 -20.05
C HIS A 237 30.07 4.08 -20.05
N ARG A 238 30.70 3.91 -21.23
CA ARG A 238 32.13 3.62 -21.34
C ARG A 238 33.05 4.85 -21.31
N LYS A 239 32.51 6.08 -21.32
CA LYS A 239 33.33 7.31 -21.37
C LYS A 239 33.49 8.04 -20.03
N ALA A 240 32.79 7.63 -18.96
CA ALA A 240 32.68 8.44 -17.75
C ALA A 240 32.87 7.71 -16.42
N ILE A 241 33.62 6.60 -16.38
CA ILE A 241 34.07 6.01 -15.11
C ILE A 241 35.58 6.12 -15.03
N ILE A 242 36.05 7.30 -14.62
CA ILE A 242 37.36 7.43 -13.99
C ILE A 242 37.04 7.88 -12.55
N PRO A 243 37.18 7.01 -11.54
CA PRO A 243 37.01 7.42 -10.16
C PRO A 243 38.13 8.41 -9.82
N LEU A 244 37.82 9.71 -9.83
CA LEU A 244 38.74 10.75 -9.41
C LEU A 244 38.98 10.61 -7.92
N SER A 245 40.24 10.61 -7.50
CA SER A 245 40.60 10.70 -6.09
C SER A 245 40.10 12.02 -5.48
N VAL A 246 39.85 12.04 -4.16
CA VAL A 246 39.41 13.24 -3.44
C VAL A 246 40.36 14.44 -3.68
N ALA A 247 41.67 14.18 -3.84
CA ALA A 247 42.67 15.20 -4.13
C ALA A 247 42.50 15.83 -5.53
N GLU A 248 42.16 15.03 -6.55
CA GLU A 248 41.90 15.52 -7.91
C GLU A 248 40.61 16.34 -7.97
N GLN A 249 39.59 15.96 -7.20
CA GLN A 249 38.34 16.70 -7.09
C GLN A 249 38.54 18.10 -6.49
N ILE A 250 39.33 18.20 -5.42
CA ILE A 250 39.68 19.48 -4.79
C ILE A 250 40.50 20.37 -5.75
N SER A 251 41.36 19.78 -6.57
CA SER A 251 42.15 20.50 -7.58
C SER A 251 41.27 21.08 -8.69
N LEU A 252 40.30 20.31 -9.19
CA LEU A 252 39.37 20.74 -10.24
C LEU A 252 38.43 21.86 -9.77
N LEU A 253 37.92 21.78 -8.53
CA LEU A 253 37.12 22.84 -7.91
C LEU A 253 37.89 24.15 -7.80
N LYS A 254 39.18 24.09 -7.41
CA LYS A 254 40.05 25.28 -7.32
C LYS A 254 40.34 25.90 -8.68
N GLN A 255 40.22 25.15 -9.77
CA GLN A 255 40.42 25.62 -11.15
C GLN A 255 39.14 26.17 -11.81
N GLY A 256 38.02 26.20 -11.10
CA GLY A 256 36.75 26.74 -11.63
C GLY A 256 36.16 25.93 -12.79
N LYS A 257 36.63 24.71 -13.03
CA LYS A 257 36.08 23.83 -14.06
C LYS A 257 34.84 23.12 -13.51
N PRO A 258 33.72 23.06 -14.25
CA PRO A 258 32.56 22.29 -13.83
C PRO A 258 32.96 20.81 -13.76
N ILE A 259 32.87 20.23 -12.56
CA ILE A 259 32.87 18.77 -12.41
C ILE A 259 31.58 18.32 -13.10
N SER A 260 31.68 17.58 -14.20
CA SER A 260 30.48 17.08 -14.89
C SER A 260 29.67 16.28 -13.87
N SER A 261 28.36 16.52 -13.83
CA SER A 261 27.38 15.99 -12.88
C SER A 261 27.16 14.46 -12.94
N THR A 262 28.17 13.70 -13.36
CA THR A 262 28.09 12.28 -13.72
C THR A 262 29.18 11.43 -13.06
N SER A 263 29.85 11.92 -12.01
CA SER A 263 30.60 11.04 -11.12
C SER A 263 29.64 10.38 -10.13
N PHE A 264 29.41 9.07 -10.27
CA PHE A 264 28.75 8.30 -9.22
C PHE A 264 29.64 8.32 -7.96
N TYR A 265 29.07 8.72 -6.83
CA TYR A 265 29.82 8.97 -5.59
C TYR A 265 30.22 7.67 -4.88
N SER A 266 29.66 6.53 -5.30
CA SER A 266 29.98 5.20 -4.81
C SER A 266 29.66 4.12 -5.85
N SER A 267 30.22 2.91 -5.65
CA SER A 267 29.84 1.72 -6.42
C SER A 267 28.35 1.37 -6.25
N GLN A 268 27.76 1.71 -5.11
CA GLN A 268 26.34 1.46 -4.84
C GLN A 268 25.46 2.38 -5.69
N ASP A 269 25.80 3.66 -5.83
CA ASP A 269 25.04 4.61 -6.65
C ASP A 269 25.03 4.21 -8.14
N LEU A 270 26.13 3.59 -8.60
CA LEU A 270 26.22 3.05 -9.95
C LEU A 270 25.32 1.81 -10.12
N THR A 271 25.32 0.88 -9.16
CA THR A 271 24.45 -0.30 -9.17
C THR A 271 22.98 0.10 -9.11
N ASP A 272 22.60 1.02 -8.23
CA ASP A 272 21.23 1.52 -8.11
C ASP A 272 20.77 2.23 -9.39
N PHE A 273 21.66 2.99 -10.05
CA PHE A 273 21.37 3.60 -11.35
C PHE A 273 21.21 2.56 -12.46
N GLN A 274 22.09 1.55 -12.51
CA GLN A 274 22.00 0.46 -13.48
C GLN A 274 20.70 -0.32 -13.33
N GLU A 275 20.33 -0.69 -12.09
CA GLU A 275 19.08 -1.39 -11.81
C GLU A 275 17.85 -0.56 -12.21
N GLN A 276 17.84 0.75 -11.93
CA GLN A 276 16.78 1.67 -12.37
C GLN A 276 16.73 1.86 -13.89
N PHE A 277 17.88 1.85 -14.56
CA PHE A 277 17.97 2.00 -16.00
C PHE A 277 17.53 0.71 -16.73
N GLU A 278 17.92 -0.45 -16.22
CA GLU A 278 17.55 -1.76 -16.78
C GLU A 278 16.06 -2.07 -16.56
N SER A 279 15.49 -1.66 -15.41
CA SER A 279 14.05 -1.80 -15.11
C SER A 279 13.14 -0.77 -15.80
N PHE A 280 13.69 0.17 -16.58
CA PHE A 280 12.92 1.22 -17.25
C PHE A 280 11.80 0.68 -18.15
N ASN A 281 12.09 -0.36 -18.95
CA ASN A 281 11.11 -0.90 -19.89
C ASN A 281 9.92 -1.53 -19.14
N ASP A 282 10.18 -2.24 -18.05
CA ASP A 282 9.14 -2.84 -17.20
C ASP A 282 8.29 -1.75 -16.53
N TRP A 283 8.91 -0.67 -16.07
CA TRP A 283 8.20 0.49 -15.50
C TRP A 283 7.32 1.18 -16.54
N LYS A 284 7.85 1.37 -17.75
CA LYS A 284 7.14 1.98 -18.87
C LYS A 284 5.92 1.15 -19.24
N GLU A 285 6.09 -0.16 -19.44
CA GLU A 285 5.00 -1.07 -19.78
C GLU A 285 3.92 -1.08 -18.68
N ASN A 286 4.31 -1.09 -17.41
CA ASN A 286 3.37 -1.04 -16.29
C ASN A 286 2.53 0.24 -16.28
N ILE A 287 3.14 1.41 -16.52
CA ILE A 287 2.41 2.68 -16.58
C ILE A 287 1.47 2.71 -17.79
N GLU A 288 1.92 2.25 -18.97
CA GLU A 288 1.11 2.16 -20.18
C GLU A 288 -0.11 1.24 -19.99
N ASN A 289 0.10 0.07 -19.38
CA ASN A 289 -0.99 -0.86 -19.05
C ASN A 289 -1.98 -0.26 -18.05
N LYS A 290 -1.51 0.51 -17.06
CA LYS A 290 -2.36 1.22 -16.10
C LYS A 290 -3.21 2.29 -16.79
N ILE A 291 -2.61 3.09 -17.68
CA ILE A 291 -3.33 4.10 -18.49
C ILE A 291 -4.43 3.44 -19.33
N ASN A 292 -4.11 2.35 -20.03
CA ASN A 292 -5.07 1.64 -20.87
C ASN A 292 -6.24 1.06 -20.06
N THR A 293 -5.94 0.51 -18.88
CA THR A 293 -6.95 0.02 -17.94
C THR A 293 -7.87 1.16 -17.51
N LEU A 294 -7.32 2.28 -17.05
CA LEU A 294 -8.11 3.44 -16.61
C LEU A 294 -8.95 4.04 -17.73
N LYS A 295 -8.45 4.09 -18.98
CA LYS A 295 -9.21 4.54 -20.15
C LYS A 295 -10.41 3.63 -20.43
N SER A 296 -10.19 2.31 -20.43
CA SER A 296 -11.28 1.33 -20.59
C SER A 296 -12.31 1.43 -19.47
N GLU A 297 -11.84 1.61 -18.24
CA GLU A 297 -12.70 1.82 -17.08
C GLU A 297 -13.51 3.11 -17.19
N LEU A 298 -12.92 4.22 -17.66
CA LEU A 298 -13.61 5.49 -17.86
C LEU A 298 -14.74 5.38 -18.90
N VAL A 299 -14.49 4.68 -20.01
CA VAL A 299 -15.51 4.38 -21.02
C VAL A 299 -16.65 3.58 -20.41
N THR A 300 -16.32 2.56 -19.61
CA THR A 300 -17.31 1.75 -18.90
C THR A 300 -18.06 2.57 -17.86
N PHE A 301 -17.39 3.50 -17.17
CA PHE A 301 -17.96 4.35 -16.13
C PHE A 301 -19.03 5.29 -16.67
N ASN A 302 -18.83 5.80 -17.89
CA ASN A 302 -19.74 6.73 -18.53
C ASN A 302 -20.89 6.02 -19.28
N ASN A 303 -20.99 4.69 -19.21
CA ASN A 303 -22.07 3.95 -19.87
C ASN A 303 -23.37 4.01 -19.04
N PRO A 304 -24.44 4.66 -19.54
CA PRO A 304 -25.70 4.86 -18.82
C PRO A 304 -26.50 3.56 -18.57
N ASP A 305 -26.23 2.49 -19.31
CA ASP A 305 -27.00 1.22 -19.24
C ASP A 305 -26.47 0.26 -18.15
N THR A 306 -25.39 0.63 -17.47
CA THR A 306 -24.80 -0.23 -16.45
C THR A 306 -25.48 0.04 -15.11
N PRO A 307 -26.13 -0.94 -14.44
CA PRO A 307 -26.78 -0.72 -13.15
C PRO A 307 -25.75 -0.34 -12.10
N PHE A 308 -25.89 0.83 -11.49
CA PHE A 308 -24.94 1.32 -10.50
C PHE A 308 -25.64 1.49 -9.13
N GLU A 309 -25.31 0.62 -8.16
CA GLU A 309 -25.59 0.83 -6.72
C GLU A 309 -24.27 1.16 -5.97
N ARG A 310 -23.47 2.11 -6.47
CA ARG A 310 -22.11 2.36 -5.94
C ARG A 310 -22.13 3.21 -4.67
N SER A 311 -22.98 4.24 -4.63
CA SER A 311 -23.11 5.08 -3.44
C SER A 311 -23.50 4.27 -2.21
N LYS A 312 -24.38 3.28 -2.39
CA LYS A 312 -24.79 2.34 -1.33
C LYS A 312 -23.63 1.46 -0.86
N ALA A 313 -22.87 0.87 -1.79
CA ALA A 313 -21.71 0.03 -1.45
C ALA A 313 -20.65 0.82 -0.68
N TYR A 314 -20.27 2.01 -1.17
CA TYR A 314 -19.27 2.85 -0.49
C TYR A 314 -19.79 3.41 0.85
N LEU A 315 -21.07 3.78 0.94
CA LEU A 315 -21.66 4.24 2.20
C LEU A 315 -21.80 3.15 3.26
N ASN A 316 -21.90 1.88 2.87
CA ASN A 316 -21.91 0.79 3.84
C ASN A 316 -20.54 0.62 4.53
N GLU A 317 -19.45 1.06 3.90
CA GLU A 317 -18.11 1.09 4.51
C GLU A 317 -17.90 2.30 5.43
N ARG A 318 -18.76 3.32 5.33
CA ARG A 318 -18.70 4.57 6.14
C ARG A 318 -20.03 4.80 6.86
N PRO A 319 -20.34 4.01 7.90
CA PRO A 319 -21.59 4.15 8.66
C PRO A 319 -21.73 5.54 9.28
N ASP A 320 -20.64 6.19 9.64
CA ASP A 320 -20.61 7.57 10.15
C ASP A 320 -21.16 8.58 9.13
N LEU A 321 -20.75 8.49 7.85
CA LEU A 321 -21.26 9.35 6.78
C LEU A 321 -22.70 8.98 6.44
N LYS A 322 -23.04 7.69 6.49
CA LYS A 322 -24.41 7.20 6.25
C LYS A 322 -25.41 7.77 7.27
N GLU A 323 -25.06 7.81 8.55
CA GLU A 323 -25.93 8.39 9.58
C GLU A 323 -26.06 9.92 9.42
N LYS A 324 -24.96 10.64 9.22
CA LYS A 324 -24.99 12.10 8.95
C LYS A 324 -25.86 12.43 7.73
N LEU A 325 -25.77 11.62 6.69
CA LEU A 325 -26.60 11.76 5.49
C LEU A 325 -28.08 11.54 5.79
N LYS A 326 -28.44 10.53 6.60
CA LYS A 326 -29.83 10.31 7.01
C LYS A 326 -30.38 11.50 7.79
N GLU A 327 -29.66 11.96 8.82
CA GLU A 327 -30.09 13.08 9.67
C GLU A 327 -30.37 14.35 8.86
N LYS A 328 -29.47 14.65 7.90
CA LYS A 328 -29.52 15.89 7.14
C LYS A 328 -30.46 15.83 5.95
N CYS A 329 -30.50 14.70 5.24
CA CYS A 329 -31.17 14.61 3.94
C CYS A 329 -32.50 13.85 3.96
N ILE A 330 -32.88 13.15 5.04
CA ILE A 330 -34.14 12.38 5.09
C ILE A 330 -35.15 13.06 6.02
N VAL A 331 -36.43 12.95 5.66
CA VAL A 331 -37.55 13.38 6.51
C VAL A 331 -37.62 12.48 7.75
N ASN A 332 -37.39 13.06 8.93
CA ASN A 332 -37.70 12.37 10.18
C ASN A 332 -39.22 12.25 10.29
N LYS A 333 -39.78 11.07 10.04
CA LYS A 333 -41.14 10.78 10.48
C LYS A 333 -41.11 10.76 12.01
N LYS A 334 -41.58 11.84 12.64
CA LYS A 334 -41.91 11.80 14.07
C LYS A 334 -42.94 10.68 14.25
N SER A 335 -42.60 9.73 15.13
CA SER A 335 -43.52 8.68 15.59
C SER A 335 -44.72 9.27 16.30
#